data_AF-A0A5N6R1I2-F1
#
_entry.id   AF-A0A5N6R1I2-F1
#
_cell.length_a   1.000
_cell.length_b   1.000
_cell.length_c   1.000
_cell.angle_alpha   90.00
_cell.angle_beta   90.00
_cell.angle_gamma   90.00
#
_symmetry.space_group_name_H-M   'P 1'
#
loop_
_entity.id
_entity.type
_entity.pdbx_description
1 polymer ?
#
loop_
_entity_poly.entity_id
_entity_poly.type
_entity_poly.pdbx_seq_one_letter_code
_entity_poly.pdbx_strand_id
1 'polypeptide(L)'
;MALGVGISHRLADASTTSMFIHGWACSALGSGEAVPRKFGAASRIPPRREFTPTPPATHLVVEKSATRRYVFDASKIVALKAKAANVEKPTHVEAVSTLIWRCATSVSKSKYGSPRPSKLIQMINIRKKLLPPSSENCFGNLVWCFEAQTCNGCSDIELHLHILAGELRKGIEGFTENHAAKFQRDEAFSVVSKSYKEIDSLYTTEIMRFFCCSSWCRFPIYETNFG
;
A
#
# COMPACT_ATOMS: atom_id res chain seq x y z
N MET A 1 21.64 14.54 16.89
CA MET A 1 20.59 15.38 16.28
C MET A 1 19.46 14.49 15.80
N ALA A 2 18.21 14.91 15.93
CA ALA A 2 17.05 14.19 15.40
C ALA A 2 16.19 15.14 14.55
N LEU A 3 15.73 14.67 13.39
CA LEU A 3 14.84 15.40 12.50
C LEU A 3 13.48 14.69 12.45
N GLY A 4 12.42 15.40 12.85
CA GLY A 4 11.04 14.95 12.72
C GLY A 4 10.37 15.63 11.54
N VAL A 5 9.64 14.88 10.71
CA VAL A 5 8.92 15.41 9.54
C VAL A 5 7.45 15.03 9.65
N GLY A 6 6.58 16.03 9.69
CA GLY A 6 5.12 15.87 9.66
C GLY A 6 4.55 16.45 8.37
N ILE A 7 3.91 15.61 7.54
CA ILE A 7 3.25 16.05 6.31
C ILE A 7 1.81 15.53 6.32
N SER A 8 0.87 16.42 5.97
CA SER A 8 -0.53 16.04 5.83
C SER A 8 -0.72 15.03 4.70
N HIS A 9 -1.27 13.85 5.03
CA HIS A 9 -1.58 12.82 4.04
C HIS A 9 -2.67 13.27 3.04
N ARG A 10 -3.43 14.34 3.34
CA ARG A 10 -4.33 14.97 2.34
C ARG A 10 -3.56 15.52 1.14
N LEU A 11 -2.28 15.86 1.32
CA LEU A 11 -1.44 16.51 0.33
C LEU A 11 -0.39 15.58 -0.28
N ALA A 12 0.14 14.64 0.50
CA ALA A 12 1.30 13.86 0.08
C ALA A 12 1.19 12.39 0.47
N ASP A 13 1.55 11.53 -0.49
CA ASP A 13 1.87 10.13 -0.22
C ASP A 13 3.34 9.97 0.20
N ALA A 14 3.77 8.73 0.49
CA ALA A 14 5.14 8.42 0.88
C ALA A 14 6.17 8.82 -0.19
N SER A 15 5.82 8.72 -1.48
CA SER A 15 6.71 9.12 -2.58
C SER A 15 6.94 10.63 -2.58
N THR A 16 5.86 11.41 -2.48
CA THR A 16 5.94 12.88 -2.38
C THR A 16 6.69 13.31 -1.13
N THR A 17 6.45 12.64 0.00
CA THR A 17 7.14 12.89 1.26
C THR A 17 8.65 12.62 1.14
N SER A 18 9.03 11.48 0.56
CA SER A 18 10.45 11.15 0.39
C SER A 18 11.16 12.13 -0.56
N MET A 19 10.52 12.54 -1.65
CA MET A 19 11.08 13.54 -2.55
C MET A 19 11.22 14.90 -1.89
N PHE A 20 10.25 15.29 -1.05
CA PHE A 20 10.35 16.54 -0.28
C PHE A 20 11.59 16.53 0.62
N ILE A 21 11.78 15.44 1.37
CA ILE A 21 12.91 15.26 2.27
C ILE A 21 14.23 15.30 1.50
N HIS A 22 14.31 14.57 0.39
CA HIS A 22 15.51 14.54 -0.45
C HIS A 22 15.83 15.92 -1.04
N GLY A 23 14.84 16.61 -1.62
CA GLY A 23 15.04 17.95 -2.17
C GLY A 23 15.42 18.99 -1.11
N TRP A 24 14.89 18.88 0.11
CA TRP A 24 15.31 19.73 1.23
C TRP A 24 16.79 19.53 1.57
N ALA A 25 17.25 18.28 1.57
CA ALA A 25 18.63 17.93 1.84
C ALA A 25 19.59 18.42 0.74
N CYS A 26 19.24 18.25 -0.54
CA CYS A 26 19.99 18.82 -1.66
C CYS A 26 20.12 20.35 -1.56
N SER A 27 19.03 21.04 -1.19
CA SER A 27 19.06 22.48 -0.98
C SER A 27 19.98 22.89 0.17
N ALA A 28 20.03 22.11 1.26
CA ALA A 28 20.93 22.38 2.39
C ALA A 28 22.40 22.23 2.00
N LEU A 29 22.72 21.29 1.11
CA LEU A 29 24.06 21.08 0.55
C LEU A 29 24.47 22.09 -0.53
N GLY A 30 23.55 22.95 -0.98
CA GLY A 30 23.80 23.88 -2.09
C GLY A 30 23.99 23.19 -3.45
N SER A 31 23.57 21.93 -3.61
CA SER A 31 23.86 21.14 -4.81
C SER A 31 23.10 21.59 -6.05
N GLY A 32 22.04 22.40 -5.92
CA GLY A 32 21.21 22.85 -7.04
C GLY A 32 20.40 21.75 -7.74
N GLU A 33 20.54 20.48 -7.33
CA GLU A 33 19.90 19.30 -7.93
C GLU A 33 18.47 19.04 -7.43
N ALA A 34 17.74 20.08 -7.02
CA ALA A 34 16.35 19.91 -6.61
C ALA A 34 15.48 19.59 -7.84
N VAL A 35 15.13 18.31 -8.03
CA VAL A 35 14.22 17.88 -9.10
C VAL A 35 12.93 18.70 -9.03
N PRO A 36 12.56 19.45 -10.08
CA PRO A 36 11.39 20.31 -10.06
C PRO A 36 10.11 19.50 -9.80
N ARG A 37 9.31 19.94 -8.84
CA ARG A 37 8.03 19.28 -8.53
C ARG A 37 7.01 19.60 -9.61
N LYS A 38 6.34 18.57 -10.13
CA LYS A 38 5.24 18.75 -11.08
C LYS A 38 3.90 18.58 -10.36
N PHE A 39 3.09 19.63 -10.32
CA PHE A 39 1.73 19.57 -9.77
C PHE A 39 0.75 19.02 -10.80
N GLY A 40 0.86 17.72 -11.12
CA GLY A 40 0.08 17.06 -12.17
C GLY A 40 -1.01 16.12 -11.66
N ALA A 41 -1.10 15.86 -10.36
CA ALA A 41 -2.05 14.88 -9.81
C ALA A 41 -3.51 15.27 -10.09
N ALA A 42 -3.87 16.55 -9.89
CA ALA A 42 -5.22 17.05 -10.15
C ALA A 42 -5.59 17.02 -11.65
N SER A 43 -4.62 17.14 -12.56
CA SER A 43 -4.89 16.99 -14.00
C SER A 43 -5.21 15.53 -14.38
N ARG A 44 -4.71 14.57 -13.61
CA ARG A 44 -4.97 13.13 -13.80
C ARG A 44 -6.26 12.69 -13.14
N ILE A 45 -6.45 13.08 -11.89
CA ILE A 45 -7.60 12.73 -11.06
C ILE A 45 -8.22 14.05 -10.58
N PRO A 46 -9.09 14.66 -11.40
CA PRO A 46 -9.66 15.96 -11.09
C PRO A 46 -10.56 15.89 -9.86
N PRO A 47 -10.54 16.91 -8.99
CA PRO A 47 -11.41 16.97 -7.84
C PRO A 47 -12.88 17.08 -8.29
N ARG A 48 -13.78 16.40 -7.56
CA ARG A 48 -15.22 16.40 -7.81
C ARG A 48 -15.95 17.03 -6.64
N ARG A 49 -16.54 18.21 -6.85
CA ARG A 49 -17.28 18.95 -5.80
C ARG A 49 -18.49 18.20 -5.27
N GLU A 50 -19.10 17.38 -6.11
CA GLU A 50 -20.28 16.56 -5.80
C GLU A 50 -19.95 15.32 -4.96
N PHE A 51 -18.67 14.97 -4.83
CA PHE A 51 -18.22 13.83 -4.06
C PHE A 51 -17.59 14.29 -2.77
N THR A 52 -18.40 14.32 -1.71
CA THR A 52 -17.90 14.42 -0.35
C THR A 52 -17.89 13.02 0.22
N PRO A 53 -16.73 12.33 0.28
CA PRO A 53 -16.68 11.03 0.94
C PRO A 53 -17.08 11.22 2.39
N THR A 54 -18.21 10.66 2.77
CA THR A 54 -18.51 10.45 4.19
C THR A 54 -17.39 9.58 4.75
N PRO A 55 -16.85 9.90 5.92
CA PRO A 55 -16.03 8.93 6.64
C PRO A 55 -16.83 7.63 6.68
N PRO A 56 -16.25 6.48 6.30
CA PRO A 56 -16.93 5.20 6.53
C PRO A 56 -17.36 5.20 7.99
N ALA A 57 -18.53 4.64 8.30
CA ALA A 57 -19.10 4.54 9.65
C ALA A 57 -18.15 3.75 10.55
N THR A 58 -17.07 4.41 10.90
CA THR A 58 -15.94 3.85 11.59
C THR A 58 -16.26 4.12 13.03
N HIS A 59 -16.95 3.15 13.62
CA HIS A 59 -16.49 2.66 14.88
C HIS A 59 -15.06 2.13 14.66
N LEU A 60 -14.08 3.03 14.44
CA LEU A 60 -12.72 2.80 14.89
C LEU A 60 -12.89 2.71 16.40
N VAL A 61 -13.32 1.55 16.87
CA VAL A 61 -13.19 1.19 18.27
C VAL A 61 -11.71 1.40 18.49
N VAL A 62 -11.38 2.45 19.25
CA VAL A 62 -10.03 2.70 19.70
C VAL A 62 -9.75 1.59 20.71
N GLU A 63 -9.58 0.37 20.22
CA GLU A 63 -9.07 -0.73 20.99
C GLU A 63 -7.65 -0.33 21.40
N LYS A 64 -7.27 -0.66 22.63
CA LYS A 64 -5.91 -0.44 23.11
C LYS A 64 -4.94 -1.17 22.17
N SER A 65 -4.24 -0.41 21.34
CA SER A 65 -3.29 -0.91 20.36
C SER A 65 -1.87 -0.57 20.76
N ALA A 66 -0.92 -1.41 20.35
CA ALA A 66 0.50 -1.18 20.58
C ALA A 66 1.26 -1.37 19.27
N THR A 67 2.19 -0.46 18.99
CA THR A 67 3.08 -0.56 17.84
C THR A 67 4.36 -1.31 18.23
N ARG A 68 4.83 -2.20 17.35
CA ARG A 68 6.08 -2.94 17.49
C ARG A 68 6.87 -2.88 16.19
N ARG A 69 8.20 -2.88 16.30
CA ARG A 69 9.12 -2.91 15.16
C ARG A 69 9.73 -4.30 15.03
N TYR A 70 9.48 -4.95 13.89
CA TYR A 70 10.10 -6.22 13.53
C TYR A 70 11.14 -5.99 12.44
N VAL A 71 12.37 -6.45 12.65
CA VAL A 71 13.49 -6.26 11.71
C VAL A 71 13.84 -7.60 11.09
N PHE A 72 13.88 -7.63 9.76
CA PHE A 72 14.30 -8.79 8.98
C PHE A 72 15.64 -8.46 8.32
N ASP A 73 16.70 -9.14 8.74
CA ASP A 73 17.99 -9.01 8.07
C ASP A 73 17.98 -9.63 6.66
N ALA A 74 19.04 -9.37 5.89
CA ALA A 74 19.16 -9.84 4.51
C ALA A 74 19.02 -11.37 4.40
N SER A 75 19.62 -12.13 5.31
CA SER A 75 19.56 -13.60 5.29
C SER A 75 18.14 -14.11 5.54
N LYS A 76 17.41 -13.49 6.47
CA LYS A 76 16.00 -13.81 6.76
C LYS A 76 15.09 -13.48 5.58
N ILE A 77 15.33 -12.36 4.89
CA ILE A 77 14.59 -12.00 3.67
C ILE A 77 14.85 -13.01 2.56
N VAL A 78 16.09 -13.43 2.34
CA VAL A 78 16.44 -14.45 1.34
C VAL A 78 15.73 -15.77 1.64
N ALA A 79 15.80 -16.24 2.88
CA ALA A 79 15.10 -17.45 3.31
C ALA A 79 13.58 -17.33 3.16
N LEU A 80 13.02 -16.15 3.46
CA LEU A 80 11.59 -15.90 3.34
C LEU A 80 11.13 -15.93 1.88
N LYS A 81 11.90 -15.29 0.97
CA LYS A 81 11.63 -15.36 -0.47
C LYS A 81 11.67 -16.78 -0.99
N ALA A 82 12.60 -17.62 -0.52
CA ALA A 82 12.66 -19.01 -0.94
C ALA A 82 11.39 -19.79 -0.53
N LYS A 83 10.85 -19.53 0.67
CA LYS A 83 9.60 -20.16 1.15
C LYS A 83 8.34 -19.63 0.48
N ALA A 84 8.37 -18.37 0.04
CA ALA A 84 7.27 -17.71 -0.66
C ALA A 84 7.35 -17.87 -2.18
N ALA A 85 8.43 -18.46 -2.70
CA ALA A 85 8.60 -18.70 -4.12
C ALA A 85 7.62 -19.79 -4.59
N ASN A 86 7.05 -19.56 -5.76
CA ASN A 86 6.40 -20.58 -6.56
C ASN A 86 7.14 -20.63 -7.92
N VAL A 87 6.42 -20.53 -9.05
CA VAL A 87 7.01 -20.44 -10.39
C VAL A 87 7.96 -19.25 -10.52
N GLU A 88 7.64 -18.12 -9.90
CA GLU A 88 8.42 -16.90 -9.95
C GLU A 88 8.89 -16.43 -8.56
N LYS A 89 10.03 -15.74 -8.52
CA LYS A 89 10.64 -15.26 -7.27
C LYS A 89 9.91 -14.01 -6.74
N PRO A 90 9.46 -13.99 -5.47
CA PRO A 90 8.82 -12.82 -4.88
C PRO A 90 9.82 -11.68 -4.58
N THR A 91 9.30 -10.46 -4.63
CA THR A 91 9.97 -9.24 -4.16
C THR A 91 10.11 -9.25 -2.64
N HIS A 92 10.92 -8.32 -2.09
CA HIS A 92 11.10 -8.19 -0.63
C HIS A 92 9.75 -7.86 0.04
N VAL A 93 8.99 -6.96 -0.59
CA VAL A 93 7.70 -6.50 -0.08
C VAL A 93 6.69 -7.63 -0.12
N GLU A 94 6.53 -8.34 -1.23
CA GLU A 94 5.61 -9.50 -1.29
C GLU A 94 5.96 -10.53 -0.21
N ALA A 95 7.22 -10.94 -0.10
CA ALA A 95 7.64 -11.96 0.86
C ALA A 95 7.33 -11.56 2.32
N VAL A 96 7.64 -10.32 2.71
CA VAL A 96 7.39 -9.81 4.07
C VAL A 96 5.89 -9.56 4.31
N SER A 97 5.17 -8.95 3.37
CA SER A 97 3.73 -8.71 3.47
C SER A 97 2.96 -10.02 3.61
N THR A 98 3.31 -11.04 2.84
CA THR A 98 2.72 -12.39 2.93
C THR A 98 2.96 -13.04 4.28
N LEU A 99 4.15 -12.92 4.86
CA LEU A 99 4.43 -13.44 6.20
C LEU A 99 3.58 -12.74 7.26
N ILE A 100 3.50 -11.42 7.22
CA ILE A 100 2.70 -10.62 8.15
C ILE A 100 1.23 -11.00 8.03
N TRP A 101 0.72 -11.10 6.81
CA TRP A 101 -0.66 -11.50 6.54
C TRP A 101 -0.95 -12.90 7.10
N ARG A 102 -0.09 -13.89 6.82
CA ARG A 102 -0.19 -15.23 7.39
C ARG A 102 -0.30 -15.19 8.91
N CYS A 103 0.64 -14.50 9.57
CA CYS A 103 0.65 -14.40 11.02
C CYS A 103 -0.63 -13.76 11.57
N ALA A 104 -1.08 -12.66 10.96
CA ALA A 104 -2.29 -11.96 11.38
C ALA A 104 -3.55 -12.82 11.20
N THR A 105 -3.65 -13.57 10.11
CA THR A 105 -4.74 -14.51 9.86
C THR A 105 -4.72 -15.68 10.85
N SER A 106 -3.54 -16.23 11.16
CA SER A 106 -3.39 -17.28 12.19
C SER A 106 -3.82 -16.79 13.58
N VAL A 107 -3.43 -15.57 13.97
CA VAL A 107 -3.87 -14.97 15.24
C VAL A 107 -5.38 -14.76 15.26
N SER A 108 -5.97 -14.32 14.14
CA SER A 108 -7.43 -14.19 14.03
C SER A 108 -8.12 -15.55 14.21
N LYS A 109 -7.65 -16.62 13.56
CA LYS A 109 -8.18 -17.98 13.74
C LYS A 109 -8.15 -18.41 15.20
N SER A 110 -7.04 -18.14 15.91
CA SER A 110 -6.91 -18.44 17.34
C SER A 110 -7.86 -17.62 18.22
N LYS A 111 -8.07 -16.33 17.92
CA LYS A 111 -8.93 -15.44 18.71
C LYS A 111 -10.41 -15.80 18.61
N TYR A 112 -10.86 -16.24 17.43
CA TYR A 112 -12.28 -16.51 17.16
C TYR A 112 -12.66 -17.98 17.16
N GLY A 113 -11.70 -18.88 17.37
CA GLY A 113 -11.93 -20.34 17.42
C GLY A 113 -12.28 -20.98 16.08
N SER A 114 -12.32 -20.22 14.99
CA SER A 114 -12.64 -20.71 13.64
C SER A 114 -11.86 -19.95 12.56
N PRO A 115 -11.50 -20.61 11.44
CA PRO A 115 -10.94 -19.92 10.29
C PRO A 115 -11.93 -18.89 9.74
N ARG A 116 -11.46 -17.66 9.52
CA ARG A 116 -12.21 -16.62 8.84
C ARG A 116 -11.50 -16.21 7.56
N PRO A 117 -12.22 -15.91 6.47
CA PRO A 117 -11.63 -15.30 5.30
C PRO A 117 -10.94 -13.98 5.67
N SER A 118 -9.80 -13.73 5.02
CA SER A 118 -9.02 -12.51 5.22
C SER A 118 -8.62 -11.89 3.89
N LYS A 119 -8.51 -10.57 3.88
CA LYS A 119 -8.02 -9.76 2.77
C LYS A 119 -6.81 -8.96 3.20
N LEU A 120 -5.78 -8.96 2.36
CA LEU A 120 -4.65 -8.03 2.44
C LEU A 120 -4.84 -6.93 1.39
N ILE A 121 -5.01 -5.70 1.85
CA ILE A 121 -5.07 -4.50 1.03
C ILE A 121 -3.66 -3.91 0.95
N GLN A 122 -3.02 -4.02 -0.21
CA GLN A 122 -1.66 -3.58 -0.42
C GLN A 122 -1.65 -2.23 -1.14
N MET A 123 -1.18 -1.18 -0.45
CA MET A 123 -0.99 0.13 -1.04
C MET A 123 0.22 0.12 -1.99
N ILE A 124 0.07 0.76 -3.15
CA ILE A 124 1.07 0.85 -4.21
C ILE A 124 1.20 2.28 -4.75
N ASN A 125 2.44 2.66 -5.07
CA ASN A 125 2.70 3.86 -5.86
C ASN A 125 2.26 3.60 -7.31
N ILE A 126 1.24 4.31 -7.77
CA ILE A 126 0.70 4.10 -9.12
C ILE A 126 1.39 4.94 -10.18
N ARG A 127 2.33 5.84 -9.83
CA ARG A 127 2.93 6.80 -10.78
C ARG A 127 3.41 6.16 -12.09
N LYS A 128 4.16 5.04 -11.98
CA LYS A 128 4.70 4.26 -13.11
C LYS A 128 3.70 3.28 -13.72
N LYS A 129 2.57 3.05 -13.05
CA LYS A 129 1.54 2.10 -13.45
C LYS A 129 0.38 2.76 -14.20
N LEU A 130 0.25 4.08 -14.12
CA LEU A 130 -0.71 4.85 -14.91
C LEU A 130 -0.40 4.71 -16.42
N LEU A 131 -1.43 4.89 -17.24
CA LEU A 131 -1.30 4.96 -18.69
C LEU A 131 -1.81 6.33 -19.17
N PRO A 132 -0.97 7.15 -19.85
CA PRO A 132 0.49 7.05 -19.84
C PRO A 132 1.06 7.27 -18.42
N PRO A 133 2.27 6.76 -18.13
CA PRO A 133 2.90 6.93 -16.82
C PRO A 133 3.00 8.40 -16.42
N SER A 134 2.73 8.69 -15.15
CA SER A 134 3.02 10.01 -14.58
C SER A 134 4.50 10.13 -14.26
N SER A 135 5.00 11.36 -14.20
CA SER A 135 6.37 11.59 -13.77
C SER A 135 6.57 11.14 -12.32
N GLU A 136 7.72 10.55 -12.03
CA GLU A 136 8.12 10.18 -10.67
C GLU A 136 8.10 11.41 -9.74
N ASN A 137 8.37 12.59 -10.29
CA ASN A 137 8.37 13.84 -9.55
C ASN A 137 6.99 14.51 -9.40
N CYS A 138 5.92 13.80 -9.76
CA CYS A 138 4.56 14.30 -9.63
C CYS A 138 4.20 14.44 -8.15
N PHE A 139 3.93 15.67 -7.73
CA PHE A 139 3.53 16.02 -6.38
C PHE A 139 2.06 15.66 -6.15
N GLY A 140 1.78 15.03 -5.02
CA GLY A 140 0.43 14.69 -4.58
C GLY A 140 0.29 13.24 -4.14
N ASN A 141 -0.96 12.83 -3.95
CA ASN A 141 -1.32 11.43 -3.74
C ASN A 141 -1.55 10.76 -5.10
N LEU A 142 -0.58 9.97 -5.55
CA LEU A 142 -0.72 9.01 -6.64
C LEU A 142 -0.42 7.63 -6.08
N VAL A 143 -1.31 7.23 -5.19
CA VAL A 143 -1.31 5.96 -4.47
C VAL A 143 -2.66 5.29 -4.70
N TRP A 144 -2.63 3.97 -4.88
CA TRP A 144 -3.84 3.15 -4.90
C TRP A 144 -3.59 1.85 -4.16
N CYS A 145 -4.57 0.94 -4.14
CA CYS A 145 -4.41 -0.39 -3.57
C CYS A 145 -4.88 -1.47 -4.53
N PHE A 146 -4.36 -2.67 -4.31
CA PHE A 146 -4.98 -3.89 -4.81
C PHE A 146 -5.29 -4.80 -3.62
N GLU A 147 -6.20 -5.74 -3.82
CA GLU A 147 -6.60 -6.70 -2.80
C GLU A 147 -6.08 -8.09 -3.15
N ALA A 148 -5.66 -8.82 -2.13
CA ALA A 148 -5.49 -10.26 -2.17
C ALA A 148 -6.39 -10.89 -1.11
N GLN A 149 -7.00 -12.02 -1.41
CA GLN A 149 -7.98 -12.67 -0.54
C GLN A 149 -7.60 -14.13 -0.30
N THR A 150 -7.80 -14.61 0.93
CA THR A 150 -7.81 -16.05 1.20
C THR A 150 -9.16 -16.68 0.86
N CYS A 151 -9.15 -17.92 0.39
CA CYS A 151 -10.35 -18.71 0.17
C CYS A 151 -11.20 -18.93 1.45
N ASN A 152 -12.45 -19.30 1.25
CA ASN A 152 -13.40 -19.55 2.33
C ASN A 152 -13.04 -20.87 3.05
N GLY A 153 -12.83 -20.82 4.37
CA GLY A 153 -12.55 -22.01 5.18
C GLY A 153 -11.07 -22.34 5.41
N CYS A 154 -10.18 -21.35 5.36
CA CYS A 154 -8.71 -21.47 5.48
C CYS A 154 -8.21 -22.69 6.28
N SER A 155 -7.83 -23.72 5.53
CA SER A 155 -6.94 -24.77 6.01
C SER A 155 -5.53 -24.21 6.23
N ASP A 156 -4.71 -24.90 7.02
CA ASP A 156 -3.31 -24.45 7.24
C ASP A 156 -2.46 -24.50 5.96
N ILE A 157 -2.92 -25.26 4.95
CA ILE A 157 -2.31 -25.35 3.61
C ILE A 157 -2.48 -24.02 2.87
N GLU A 158 -3.67 -23.41 2.92
CA GLU A 158 -3.95 -22.14 2.21
C GLU A 158 -3.21 -20.94 2.83
N LEU A 159 -2.63 -21.13 4.02
CA LEU A 159 -1.73 -20.19 4.68
C LEU A 159 -0.25 -20.42 4.32
N HIS A 160 0.07 -21.34 3.41
CA HIS A 160 1.44 -21.45 2.90
C HIS A 160 1.84 -20.16 2.18
N LEU A 161 3.09 -19.73 2.43
CA LEU A 161 3.59 -18.45 1.95
C LEU A 161 3.58 -18.34 0.41
N HIS A 162 3.83 -19.43 -0.31
CA HIS A 162 3.80 -19.40 -1.78
C HIS A 162 2.39 -19.21 -2.36
N ILE A 163 1.34 -19.73 -1.69
CA ILE A 163 -0.06 -19.54 -2.09
C ILE A 163 -0.46 -18.08 -1.89
N LEU A 164 -0.22 -17.54 -0.70
CA LEU A 164 -0.52 -16.15 -0.37
C LEU A 164 0.26 -15.16 -1.24
N ALA A 165 1.50 -15.48 -1.61
CA ALA A 165 2.28 -14.69 -2.56
C ALA A 165 1.68 -14.73 -3.97
N GLY A 166 1.14 -15.88 -4.39
CA GLY A 166 0.38 -16.02 -5.63
C GLY A 166 -0.87 -15.14 -5.66
N GLU A 167 -1.62 -15.06 -4.55
CA GLU A 167 -2.79 -14.18 -4.46
C GLU A 167 -2.41 -12.69 -4.53
N LEU A 168 -1.29 -12.29 -3.90
CA LEU A 168 -0.76 -10.93 -4.08
C LEU A 168 -0.42 -10.62 -5.53
N ARG A 169 0.17 -11.58 -6.24
CA ARG A 169 0.53 -11.43 -7.65
C ARG A 169 -0.69 -11.26 -8.54
N LYS A 170 -1.70 -12.13 -8.39
CA LYS A 170 -2.99 -12.00 -9.08
C LYS A 170 -3.63 -10.65 -8.83
N GLY A 171 -3.58 -10.15 -7.59
CA GLY A 171 -4.13 -8.85 -7.23
C GLY A 171 -3.45 -7.67 -7.97
N ILE A 172 -2.11 -7.64 -8.00
CA ILE A 172 -1.39 -6.55 -8.69
C ILE A 172 -1.47 -6.64 -10.22
N GLU A 173 -1.51 -7.85 -10.78
CA GLU A 173 -1.75 -8.08 -12.21
C GLU A 173 -3.15 -7.61 -12.59
N GLY A 174 -4.17 -8.05 -11.85
CA GLY A 174 -5.54 -7.61 -12.05
C GLY A 174 -5.71 -6.09 -11.95
N PHE A 175 -5.01 -5.42 -11.04
CA PHE A 175 -4.96 -3.95 -11.01
C PHE A 175 -4.34 -3.36 -12.29
N THR A 176 -3.21 -3.93 -12.73
CA THR A 176 -2.46 -3.41 -13.87
C THR A 176 -3.24 -3.59 -15.17
N GLU A 177 -3.97 -4.69 -15.33
CA GLU A 177 -4.79 -4.97 -16.51
C GLU A 177 -6.10 -4.16 -16.51
N ASN A 178 -6.80 -4.10 -15.37
CA ASN A 178 -8.20 -3.64 -15.34
C ASN A 178 -8.40 -2.22 -14.82
N HIS A 179 -7.43 -1.66 -14.11
CA HIS A 179 -7.60 -0.38 -13.39
C HIS A 179 -6.58 0.68 -13.77
N ALA A 180 -5.35 0.31 -14.13
CA ALA A 180 -4.28 1.24 -14.50
C ALA A 180 -4.70 2.30 -15.53
N ALA A 181 -5.37 1.89 -16.62
CA ALA A 181 -5.84 2.78 -17.67
C ALA A 181 -6.97 3.72 -17.22
N LYS A 182 -7.79 3.26 -16.26
CA LYS A 182 -8.97 3.96 -15.78
C LYS A 182 -8.64 5.13 -14.86
N PHE A 183 -7.40 5.26 -14.37
CA PHE A 183 -6.97 6.43 -13.58
C PHE A 183 -6.69 7.65 -14.46
N GLN A 184 -7.65 7.99 -15.31
CA GLN A 184 -7.61 9.16 -16.18
C GLN A 184 -8.96 9.88 -16.15
N ARG A 185 -8.93 11.14 -15.72
CA ARG A 185 -10.08 12.06 -15.77
C ARG A 185 -11.32 11.45 -15.11
N ASP A 186 -12.38 11.26 -15.89
CA ASP A 186 -13.73 10.90 -15.43
C ASP A 186 -13.81 9.43 -15.03
N GLU A 187 -13.06 8.55 -15.69
CA GLU A 187 -12.97 7.14 -15.33
C GLU A 187 -12.33 6.93 -13.96
N ALA A 188 -11.40 7.81 -13.58
CA ALA A 188 -10.74 7.74 -12.27
C ALA A 188 -11.77 7.93 -11.15
N PHE A 189 -12.73 8.83 -11.37
CA PHE A 189 -13.81 9.05 -10.42
C PHE A 189 -14.72 7.83 -10.28
N SER A 190 -15.01 7.13 -11.38
CA SER A 190 -15.79 5.88 -11.32
C SER A 190 -15.09 4.82 -10.47
N VAL A 191 -13.78 4.64 -10.66
CA VAL A 191 -12.98 3.71 -9.84
C VAL A 191 -13.00 4.11 -8.36
N VAL A 192 -12.77 5.39 -8.07
CA VAL A 192 -12.73 5.91 -6.70
C VAL A 192 -14.09 5.76 -6.01
N SER A 193 -15.17 6.23 -6.65
CA SER A 193 -16.52 6.20 -6.08
C SER A 193 -17.03 4.78 -5.86
N LYS A 194 -16.74 3.84 -6.77
CA LYS A 194 -17.05 2.42 -6.59
C LYS A 194 -16.30 1.85 -5.38
N SER A 195 -15.00 2.13 -5.27
CA SER A 195 -14.18 1.62 -4.17
C SER A 195 -14.61 2.17 -2.81
N TYR A 196 -15.06 3.44 -2.74
CA TYR A 196 -15.63 3.99 -1.51
C TYR A 196 -16.90 3.25 -1.07
N LYS A 197 -17.79 2.90 -2.00
CA LYS A 197 -19.00 2.12 -1.70
C LYS A 197 -18.66 0.70 -1.25
N GLU A 198 -17.63 0.10 -1.84
CA GLU A 198 -17.13 -1.21 -1.41
C GLU A 198 -16.54 -1.12 0.00
N ILE A 199 -15.67 -0.16 0.29
CA ILE A 199 -15.11 0.04 1.63
C ILE A 199 -16.21 0.18 2.70
N ASP A 200 -17.25 0.96 2.42
CA ASP A 200 -18.38 1.12 3.35
C ASP A 200 -19.11 -0.20 3.62
N SER A 201 -19.30 -1.05 2.61
CA SER A 201 -19.92 -2.37 2.77
C SER A 201 -18.99 -3.39 3.47
N LEU A 202 -17.67 -3.21 3.39
CA LEU A 202 -16.72 -4.06 4.13
C LEU A 202 -16.82 -3.85 5.64
N TYR A 203 -17.12 -2.62 6.11
CA TYR A 203 -17.29 -2.34 7.53
C TYR A 203 -18.61 -2.86 8.12
N THR A 204 -19.61 -3.16 7.27
CA THR A 204 -20.89 -3.74 7.73
C THR A 204 -20.87 -5.26 7.82
N THR A 205 -19.82 -5.93 7.31
CA THR A 205 -19.75 -7.39 7.24
C THR A 205 -18.76 -7.95 8.28
N GLU A 206 -19.25 -8.39 9.44
CA GLU A 206 -18.41 -8.87 10.57
C GLU A 206 -17.55 -10.12 10.27
N ILE A 207 -17.78 -10.80 9.16
CA ILE A 207 -17.19 -12.12 8.85
C ILE A 207 -15.78 -11.99 8.25
N MET A 208 -15.50 -10.97 7.44
CA MET A 208 -14.22 -10.79 6.74
C MET A 208 -13.19 -10.06 7.60
N ARG A 209 -11.92 -10.44 7.52
CA ARG A 209 -10.80 -9.75 8.19
C ARG A 209 -9.98 -8.93 7.20
N PHE A 210 -9.76 -7.66 7.50
CA PHE A 210 -8.99 -6.76 6.63
C PHE A 210 -7.65 -6.42 7.27
N PHE A 211 -6.58 -6.55 6.49
CA PHE A 211 -5.25 -6.11 6.85
C PHE A 211 -4.75 -5.13 5.80
N CYS A 212 -4.23 -3.98 6.23
CA CYS A 212 -3.69 -2.97 5.32
C CYS A 212 -2.17 -2.95 5.41
N CYS A 213 -1.49 -2.92 4.26
CA CYS A 213 -0.04 -2.81 4.19
C CYS A 213 0.38 -1.67 3.27
N SER A 214 1.29 -0.82 3.77
CA SER A 214 1.92 0.25 3.01
C SER A 214 3.44 0.05 3.06
N SER A 215 4.10 0.10 1.90
CA SER A 215 5.55 -0.06 1.81
C SER A 215 6.25 1.27 1.59
N TRP A 216 7.25 1.56 2.42
CA TRP A 216 8.20 2.66 2.25
C TRP A 216 9.55 2.18 1.67
N CYS A 217 9.61 0.95 1.15
CA CYS A 217 10.83 0.41 0.54
C CYS A 217 11.18 1.14 -0.77
N ARG A 218 12.48 1.26 -1.05
CA ARG A 218 13.06 1.90 -2.26
C ARG A 218 12.87 3.42 -2.34
N PHE A 219 12.47 4.07 -1.25
CA PHE A 219 12.55 5.52 -1.12
C PHE A 219 13.93 5.92 -0.55
N PRO A 220 14.57 6.98 -1.07
CA PRO A 220 15.94 7.39 -0.73
C PRO A 220 16.08 8.07 0.65
N ILE A 221 15.33 7.60 1.65
CA ILE A 221 15.30 8.21 2.99
C ILE A 221 16.62 8.00 3.71
N TYR A 222 17.20 6.80 3.60
CA TYR A 222 18.50 6.49 4.22
C TYR A 222 19.70 7.09 3.47
N GLU A 223 19.49 7.55 2.24
CA GLU A 223 20.51 8.18 1.38
C GLU A 223 20.51 9.71 1.52
N THR A 224 19.54 10.27 2.24
CA THR A 224 19.38 11.71 2.42
C THR A 224 20.47 12.27 3.35
N ASN A 225 21.30 13.20 2.87
CA ASN A 225 22.30 13.93 3.66
C ASN A 225 22.04 15.45 3.66
N PHE A 226 21.97 16.06 4.84
CA PHE A 226 21.70 17.50 5.03
C PHE A 226 22.95 18.40 5.15
N GLY A 227 24.15 17.82 5.09
CA GLY A 227 25.41 18.50 5.37
C GLY A 227 26.47 17.47 5.70
#